data_AF-A0A174HI29-F1
#
_entry.id   AF-A0A174HI29-F1
#
_cell.length_a   1.000
_cell.length_b   1.000
_cell.length_c   1.000
_cell.angle_alpha   90.00
_cell.angle_beta   90.00
_cell.angle_gamma   90.00
#
_symmetry.space_group_name_H-M   'P 1'
#
loop_
_entity.id
_entity.type
_entity.pdbx_description
1 polymer ?
#
loop_
_entity_poly.entity_id
_entity_poly.type
_entity_poly.pdbx_seq_one_letter_code
_entity_poly.pdbx_strand_id
1 'polypeptide(L)'
;MTPKISLSFNLRGFRIQAYENDIQILKLCVKYGVEIMLGSDAHREEDVGDFTRTEKILKEVDFPEELIVNRSLSYVKNRLRV
;
A
#
# COMPACT_ATOMS: atom_id res chain seq x y z
N MET A 1 -13.42 -15.29 -0.21
CA MET A 1 -13.07 -14.01 0.44
C MET A 1 -11.65 -13.68 0.01
N THR A 2 -11.42 -12.63 -0.78
CA THR A 2 -10.05 -12.25 -1.14
C THR A 2 -9.33 -11.72 0.11
N PRO A 3 -8.13 -12.23 0.45
CA PRO A 3 -7.33 -11.65 1.52
C PRO A 3 -6.98 -10.21 1.15
N LYS A 4 -6.95 -9.34 2.17
CA LYS A 4 -6.67 -7.91 2.02
C LYS A 4 -5.58 -7.54 3.02
N ILE A 5 -4.64 -6.71 2.61
CA ILE A 5 -3.56 -6.25 3.48
C ILE A 5 -3.55 -4.72 3.48
N SER A 6 -3.55 -4.13 4.66
CA SER A 6 -3.25 -2.70 4.81
C SER A 6 -1.74 -2.54 4.87
N LEU A 7 -1.17 -1.71 3.99
CA LEU A 7 0.27 -1.48 3.92
C LEU A 7 0.56 0.01 4.16
N SER A 8 1.49 0.24 5.08
CA SER A 8 2.17 1.53 5.24
C SER A 8 3.67 1.29 5.12
N PHE A 9 4.30 1.99 4.18
CA PHE A 9 5.70 1.82 3.87
C PHE A 9 6.51 2.96 4.47
N ASN A 10 7.38 2.62 5.42
CA ASN A 10 8.32 3.57 5.99
C ASN A 10 9.76 3.12 5.69
N LEU A 11 10.33 3.72 4.65
CA LEU A 11 11.71 3.47 4.21
C LEU A 11 12.78 3.97 5.19
N ARG A 12 12.39 4.77 6.18
CA ARG A 12 13.24 5.17 7.32
C ARG A 12 12.85 4.44 8.61
N GLY A 13 11.96 3.46 8.50
CA GLY A 13 11.54 2.65 9.62
C GLY A 13 12.74 1.86 10.17
N PHE A 14 12.69 1.59 11.46
CA PHE A 14 13.74 0.85 12.17
C PHE A 14 13.86 -0.63 11.75
N ARG A 15 13.04 -1.08 10.78
CA ARG A 15 13.04 -2.45 10.29
C ARG A 15 14.23 -2.66 9.36
N ILE A 16 15.05 -3.64 9.68
CA ILE A 16 16.16 -4.08 8.84
C ILE A 16 15.61 -4.49 7.47
N GLN A 17 16.21 -4.00 6.39
CA GLN A 17 15.83 -4.31 5.00
C GLN A 17 14.37 -3.98 4.67
N ALA A 18 13.82 -2.90 5.23
CA ALA A 18 12.43 -2.48 4.97
C ALA A 18 12.14 -2.36 3.47
N TYR A 19 13.01 -1.69 2.72
CA TYR A 19 12.84 -1.48 1.27
C TYR A 19 12.73 -2.79 0.49
N GLU A 20 13.66 -3.71 0.71
CA GLU A 20 13.72 -4.99 0.02
C GLU A 20 12.52 -5.87 0.39
N ASN A 21 12.13 -5.86 1.66
CA ASN A 21 10.95 -6.58 2.14
C ASN A 21 9.66 -6.02 1.54
N ASP A 22 9.53 -4.69 1.44
CA ASP A 22 8.36 -4.03 0.85
C ASP A 22 8.18 -4.43 -0.62
N ILE A 23 9.27 -4.45 -1.39
CA ILE A 23 9.27 -4.95 -2.78
C ILE A 23 8.83 -6.42 -2.83
N GLN A 24 9.36 -7.27 -1.95
CA GLN A 24 8.99 -8.69 -1.92
C GLN A 24 7.50 -8.88 -1.59
N ILE A 25 6.99 -8.15 -0.60
CA ILE A 25 5.58 -8.19 -0.21
C ILE A 25 4.70 -7.77 -1.40
N LEU A 26 5.03 -6.66 -2.07
CA LEU A 26 4.27 -6.18 -3.23
C LEU A 26 4.27 -7.20 -4.37
N LYS A 27 5.42 -7.79 -4.70
CA LYS A 27 5.50 -8.86 -5.71
C LYS A 27 4.65 -10.08 -5.35
N LEU A 28 4.60 -10.45 -4.07
CA LEU A 28 3.72 -11.53 -3.59
C LEU A 28 2.24 -11.14 -3.70
N CYS A 29 1.88 -9.88 -3.39
CA CYS A 29 0.52 -9.39 -3.56
C CYS A 29 0.07 -9.49 -5.02
N VAL A 30 0.92 -9.11 -5.98
CA VAL A 30 0.65 -9.29 -7.41
C VAL A 30 0.48 -10.78 -7.75
N LYS A 31 1.43 -11.62 -7.32
CA LYS A 31 1.42 -13.07 -7.58
C LYS A 31 0.13 -13.76 -7.11
N TYR A 32 -0.39 -13.35 -5.95
CA TYR A 32 -1.57 -13.97 -5.33
C TYR A 32 -2.87 -13.18 -5.51
N GLY A 33 -2.86 -12.08 -6.29
CA GLY A 33 -4.04 -11.24 -6.50
C GLY A 33 -4.59 -10.61 -5.22
N VAL A 34 -3.71 -10.27 -4.28
CA VAL A 34 -4.07 -9.67 -2.99
C VAL A 34 -4.21 -8.16 -3.16
N GLU A 35 -5.37 -7.63 -2.79
CA GLU A 35 -5.59 -6.19 -2.76
C GLU A 35 -4.83 -5.53 -1.61
N ILE A 36 -4.26 -4.35 -1.88
CA ILE A 36 -3.58 -3.51 -0.89
C ILE A 36 -4.34 -2.20 -0.66
N MET A 37 -4.20 -1.64 0.53
CA MET A 37 -4.67 -0.29 0.86
C MET A 37 -3.49 0.56 1.28
N LEU A 38 -3.36 1.76 0.70
CA LEU A 38 -2.28 2.68 1.01
C LEU A 38 -2.66 3.57 2.19
N GLY A 39 -1.83 3.62 3.22
CA GLY A 39 -1.97 4.54 4.34
C GLY A 39 -0.68 5.32 4.58
N SER A 40 -0.79 6.64 4.79
CA SER A 40 0.38 7.48 5.08
C SER A 40 0.94 7.23 6.48
N ASP A 41 0.13 6.65 7.38
CA ASP A 41 0.48 6.44 8.80
C ASP A 41 1.00 7.74 9.45
N ALA A 42 0.37 8.84 9.08
CA ALA A 42 0.76 10.18 9.48
C ALA A 42 0.52 10.38 10.98
N HIS A 43 1.57 10.78 11.68
CA HIS A 43 1.51 11.19 13.10
C HIS A 43 1.54 12.71 13.25
N ARG A 44 1.65 13.44 12.13
CA ARG A 44 1.60 14.89 12.03
C ARG A 44 0.76 15.29 10.82
N GLU A 45 0.20 16.49 10.85
CA GLU A 45 -0.68 16.99 9.79
C GLU A 45 0.02 17.12 8.44
N GLU A 46 1.32 17.45 8.44
CA GLU A 46 2.09 17.67 7.22
C GLU A 46 2.35 16.36 6.45
N ASP A 47 2.25 15.21 7.13
CA ASP A 47 2.49 13.89 6.56
C ASP A 47 1.20 13.23 6.02
N VAL A 48 0.04 13.84 6.25
CA VAL A 48 -1.26 13.27 5.84
C VAL A 48 -1.33 13.22 4.31
N GLY A 49 -1.47 12.00 3.78
CA GLY A 49 -1.54 11.79 2.33
C GLY A 49 -0.20 11.86 1.60
N ASP A 50 0.94 11.95 2.30
CA ASP A 50 2.24 11.78 1.65
C ASP A 50 2.45 10.31 1.24
N PHE A 51 2.22 10.05 -0.05
CA PHE A 51 2.46 8.74 -0.67
C PHE A 51 3.71 8.72 -1.57
N THR A 52 4.52 9.78 -1.57
CA THR A 52 5.68 9.95 -2.48
C THR A 52 6.59 8.72 -2.50
N ARG A 53 6.84 8.13 -1.31
CA ARG A 53 7.70 6.95 -1.15
C ARG A 53 7.03 5.69 -1.66
N THR A 54 5.77 5.48 -1.29
CA THR A 54 4.98 4.33 -1.70
C THR A 54 4.82 4.31 -3.22
N GLU A 55 4.52 5.45 -3.84
CA GLU A 55 4.42 5.58 -5.29
C GLU A 55 5.73 5.21 -6.01
N LYS A 56 6.89 5.54 -5.43
CA LYS A 56 8.18 5.16 -6.00
C LYS A 56 8.33 3.63 -6.09
N ILE A 57 8.02 2.92 -5.02
CA ILE A 57 8.15 1.45 -4.98
C ILE A 57 7.08 0.78 -5.85
N LEU A 58 5.84 1.29 -5.83
CA LEU A 58 4.77 0.79 -6.69
C LEU A 58 5.15 0.90 -8.18
N LYS A 59 5.80 2.01 -8.58
CA LYS A 59 6.35 2.17 -9.94
C LYS A 59 7.48 1.19 -10.23
N GLU A 60 8.39 0.94 -9.29
CA GLU A 60 9.52 0.00 -9.50
C GLU A 60 9.07 -1.45 -9.70
N VAL A 61 7.95 -1.86 -9.07
CA VAL A 61 7.42 -3.21 -9.21
C VAL A 61 6.31 -3.33 -10.26
N ASP A 62 6.05 -2.26 -11.03
CA ASP A 62 4.93 -2.16 -11.98
C ASP A 62 3.60 -2.61 -11.36
N PHE A 63 3.28 -2.09 -10.17
CA PHE A 63 2.16 -2.58 -9.38
C PHE A 63 0.82 -2.27 -10.06
N PRO A 64 -0.07 -3.27 -10.23
CA PRO A 64 -1.38 -3.11 -10.84
C PRO A 64 -2.30 -2.22 -10.00
N GLU A 65 -2.79 -1.12 -10.59
CA GLU A 65 -3.66 -0.16 -9.90
C GLU A 65 -5.00 -0.80 -9.48
N GLU A 66 -5.48 -1.82 -10.20
CA GLU A 66 -6.71 -2.55 -9.86
C GLU A 66 -6.63 -3.28 -8.52
N LEU A 67 -5.42 -3.60 -8.05
CA LEU A 67 -5.20 -4.20 -6.73
C LEU A 67 -5.12 -3.13 -5.61
N ILE A 68 -5.21 -1.83 -5.93
CA ILE A 68 -5.21 -0.75 -4.93
C ILE A 68 -6.65 -0.41 -4.53
N VAL A 69 -7.00 -0.62 -3.26
CA VAL A 69 -8.36 -0.40 -2.74
C VAL A 69 -8.73 1.09 -2.76
N ASN A 70 -7.84 1.97 -2.33
CA ASN A 70 -8.12 3.41 -2.20
C ASN A 70 -7.87 4.23 -3.48
N ARG A 71 -7.91 3.60 -4.65
CA ARG A 71 -7.90 4.30 -5.96
C ARG A 71 -9.16 5.11 -6.25
N SER A 72 -10.27 4.83 -5.53
CA SER A 72 -11.52 5.57 -5.66
C SER A 72 -12.33 5.53 -4.37
N LEU A 73 -12.97 6.66 -4.04
CA LEU A 73 -13.86 6.79 -2.88
C LEU A 73 -15.00 5.77 -2.92
N SER A 74 -15.62 5.54 -4.08
CA SER A 74 -16.72 4.59 -4.21
C SER A 74 -16.26 3.16 -3.96
N TYR A 75 -15.05 2.81 -4.43
CA TYR A 75 -14.49 1.48 -4.21
C TYR A 75 -14.21 1.22 -2.73
N VAL A 76 -13.61 2.18 -2.03
CA VAL A 76 -13.38 2.08 -0.58
C VAL A 76 -14.70 1.90 0.16
N LYS A 77 -15.70 2.74 -0.11
CA LYS A 77 -17.01 2.67 0.54
C LYS A 77 -17.67 1.31 0.37
N ASN A 78 -17.61 0.72 -0.83
CA ASN A 78 -18.16 -0.61 -1.09
C ASN A 78 -17.43 -1.76 -0.37
N ARG A 79 -16.25 -1.51 0.21
CA ARG A 79 -15.46 -2.51 0.96
C ARG A 79 -15.48 -2.30 2.47
N LEU A 80 -16.01 -1.18 2.95
CA LEU A 80 -16.27 -0.95 4.36
C LEU A 80 -17.53 -1.71 4.78
N ARG A 81 -17.48 -2.36 5.93
CA ARG A 81 -18.67 -2.90 6.59
C ARG A 81 -19.19 -1.80 7.50
N VAL A 82 -20.22 -1.10 7.06
CA VAL A 82 -20.97 -0.10 7.86
C VAL A 82 -22.42 -0.52 7.95
#